data_AF-A0A662VHD5-F1
#
_entry.id   AF-A0A662VHD5-F1
#
_cell.length_a   1.000
_cell.length_b   1.000
_cell.length_c   1.000
_cell.angle_alpha   90.00
_cell.angle_beta   90.00
_cell.angle_gamma   90.00
#
_symmetry.space_group_name_H-M   'P 1'
#
loop_
_entity.id
_entity.type
_entity.pdbx_description
1 polymer ?
#
loop_
_entity_poly.entity_id
_entity_poly.type
_entity_poly.pdbx_seq_one_letter_code
_entity_poly.pdbx_strand_id
1 'polypeptide(L)'
;MEIIEKLIKGDGYRFGEPWRTSSKALSFVVPIIQEAPSSSRNYYVVEEVKDRVTIEDTGHIGEVRVKGDIDKPVFFRGGGVLEGVGTQSRAVKFDVVVIPQREETIKVLCVHASHPISTGRKFRVRGVAPRPVFMALASGDQYATWSAVSNYSRTLWQASATSPRTTTAPFYSDNLVTVMETVERFREDVKKKLEKIPATLQNQVGVVVIDAKGVVGLELFDHPDSWKAFSDSIIRHYEDVLTEEAEADIFKLDEEKIVPTIKNFLEKAKNCKEEQVWKGEAGTTYALKGDEIVGQYTTIEDKTIHLILAREEKTESLHEVPTYRILYTDRYASEGTRTTSATSDLPQVTWEYTLQSPQRYFERRGAYTFLDEISEKPKTWRELEPKFRSPVTLSRRMKEAVRLGLAEKTIRPTNGRTVYRITDKGKLWLAKAKEEAIKYY
;
A
#
# COMPACT_ATOMS: atom_id res chain seq x y z
N MET A 1 -8.61 -24.63 -5.89
CA MET A 1 -7.41 -24.19 -6.64
C MET A 1 -6.25 -25.17 -6.46
N GLU A 2 -5.76 -25.78 -7.54
CA GLU A 2 -4.70 -26.81 -7.53
C GLU A 2 -3.39 -26.33 -6.90
N ILE A 3 -2.92 -25.12 -7.24
CA ILE A 3 -1.63 -24.60 -6.74
C ILE A 3 -1.58 -24.46 -5.22
N ILE A 4 -2.69 -24.07 -4.58
CA ILE A 4 -2.77 -23.95 -3.12
C ILE A 4 -2.66 -25.34 -2.48
N GLU A 5 -3.31 -26.36 -3.05
CA GLU A 5 -3.18 -27.72 -2.56
C GLU A 5 -1.76 -28.25 -2.66
N LYS A 6 -1.08 -27.98 -3.78
CA LYS A 6 0.32 -28.34 -3.98
C LYS A 6 1.23 -27.71 -2.93
N LEU A 7 1.04 -26.43 -2.63
CA LEU A 7 1.78 -25.73 -1.57
C LEU A 7 1.52 -26.32 -0.17
N ILE A 8 0.28 -26.70 0.15
CA ILE A 8 -0.08 -27.31 1.44
C ILE A 8 0.54 -28.69 1.59
N LYS A 9 0.45 -29.52 0.54
CA LYS A 9 0.95 -30.90 0.52
C LYS A 9 2.48 -30.97 0.37
N GLY A 10 3.11 -29.90 -0.12
CA GLY A 10 4.52 -29.90 -0.50
C GLY A 10 4.77 -30.68 -1.80
N ASP A 11 3.79 -30.72 -2.70
CA ASP A 11 3.86 -31.46 -3.96
C ASP A 11 4.60 -30.62 -5.02
N GLY A 12 5.90 -30.88 -5.20
CA GLY A 12 6.78 -30.16 -6.13
C GLY A 12 7.19 -28.76 -5.65
N TYR A 13 6.79 -28.36 -4.43
CA TYR A 13 7.14 -27.08 -3.81
C TYR A 13 7.60 -27.29 -2.37
N ARG A 14 8.56 -26.47 -1.95
CA ARG A 14 9.01 -26.39 -0.55
C ARG A 14 9.19 -24.94 -0.11
N PHE A 15 9.07 -24.72 1.18
CA PHE A 15 9.43 -23.45 1.81
C PHE A 15 10.92 -23.45 2.15
N GLY A 16 11.63 -22.39 1.75
CA GLY A 16 13.04 -22.20 2.05
C GLY A 16 13.29 -21.73 3.49
N GLU A 17 14.56 -21.49 3.80
CA GLU A 17 14.94 -20.91 5.09
C GLU A 17 14.38 -19.49 5.26
N PRO A 18 13.95 -19.09 6.47
CA PRO A 18 13.44 -17.76 6.73
C PRO A 18 14.56 -16.70 6.75
N TRP A 19 14.30 -15.53 6.16
CA TRP A 19 15.25 -14.42 6.08
C TRP A 19 14.71 -13.17 6.77
N ARG A 20 15.56 -12.54 7.58
CA ARG A 20 15.30 -11.27 8.29
C ARG A 20 16.30 -10.21 7.85
N THR A 21 15.83 -8.96 7.78
CA THR A 21 16.68 -7.81 7.42
C THR A 21 17.65 -7.42 8.55
N SER A 22 17.30 -7.74 9.80
CA SER A 22 18.11 -7.60 11.02
C SER A 22 17.57 -8.49 12.16
N SER A 23 18.30 -8.59 13.28
CA SER A 23 17.78 -9.30 14.47
C SER A 23 16.57 -8.61 15.10
N LYS A 24 16.44 -7.29 14.90
CA LYS A 24 15.33 -6.47 15.40
C LYS A 24 14.12 -6.45 14.47
N ALA A 25 14.21 -7.05 13.28
CA ALA A 25 13.12 -7.05 12.31
C ALA A 25 11.86 -7.70 12.91
N LEU A 26 10.72 -7.01 12.77
CA LEU A 26 9.41 -7.51 13.23
C LEU A 26 8.74 -8.44 12.21
N SER A 27 9.39 -8.65 11.07
CA SER A 27 8.92 -9.46 9.98
C SER A 27 10.08 -10.23 9.34
N PHE A 28 9.72 -11.25 8.57
CA PHE A 28 10.66 -12.07 7.82
C PHE A 28 10.01 -12.59 6.55
N VAL A 29 10.84 -13.04 5.62
CA VAL A 29 10.41 -13.65 4.38
C VAL A 29 10.77 -15.12 4.35
N VAL A 30 9.94 -15.92 3.69
CA VAL A 30 10.16 -17.35 3.46
C VAL A 30 10.09 -17.59 1.95
N PRO A 31 11.20 -17.92 1.28
CA PRO A 31 11.20 -18.23 -0.15
C PRO A 31 10.32 -19.43 -0.45
N ILE A 32 9.64 -19.41 -1.60
CA ILE A 32 8.96 -20.59 -2.15
C ILE A 32 9.81 -21.12 -3.28
N ILE A 33 10.24 -22.38 -3.15
CA ILE A 33 11.14 -23.05 -4.09
C ILE A 33 10.37 -24.16 -4.80
N GLN A 34 10.47 -24.19 -6.14
CA GLN A 34 9.96 -25.28 -6.96
C GLN A 34 11.05 -26.34 -7.14
N GLU A 35 10.76 -27.61 -6.85
CA GLU A 35 11.78 -28.66 -6.86
C GLU A 35 12.22 -29.03 -8.27
N ALA A 36 11.26 -29.13 -9.18
CA ALA A 36 11.47 -29.45 -10.59
C ALA A 36 10.71 -28.44 -11.47
N PRO A 37 11.26 -27.22 -11.67
CA PRO A 37 10.64 -26.25 -12.56
C PRO A 37 10.59 -26.78 -13.99
N SER A 38 9.55 -26.37 -14.73
CA SER A 38 9.51 -26.60 -16.18
C SER A 38 10.74 -25.98 -16.84
N SER A 39 11.21 -26.58 -17.93
CA SER A 39 12.31 -26.00 -18.72
C SER A 39 11.89 -24.75 -19.52
N SER A 40 10.58 -24.56 -19.71
CA SER A 40 10.04 -23.43 -20.47
C SER A 40 8.65 -23.03 -19.99
N ARG A 41 8.26 -21.81 -20.36
CA ARG A 41 6.91 -21.24 -20.21
C ARG A 41 6.44 -20.64 -21.53
N ASN A 42 5.13 -20.64 -21.74
CA ASN A 42 4.51 -20.24 -23.01
C ASN A 42 4.06 -18.77 -23.04
N TYR A 43 4.52 -17.95 -22.09
CA TYR A 43 4.14 -16.55 -21.94
C TYR A 43 5.35 -15.70 -21.55
N TYR A 44 5.27 -14.40 -21.77
CA TYR A 44 6.21 -13.41 -21.21
C TYR A 44 5.59 -12.67 -20.05
N VAL A 45 6.40 -12.14 -19.14
CA VAL A 45 5.93 -11.08 -18.24
C VAL A 45 6.27 -9.72 -18.83
N VAL A 46 5.46 -8.70 -18.55
CA VAL A 46 5.64 -7.36 -19.14
C VAL A 46 7.04 -6.77 -18.93
N GLU A 47 7.68 -7.06 -17.79
CA GLU A 47 9.03 -6.57 -17.46
C GLU A 47 10.10 -7.01 -18.48
N GLU A 48 9.90 -8.15 -19.13
CA GLU A 48 10.84 -8.73 -20.10
C GLU A 48 10.65 -8.20 -21.52
N VAL A 49 9.46 -7.64 -21.81
CA VAL A 49 9.05 -7.24 -23.16
C VAL A 49 8.62 -5.77 -23.24
N LYS A 50 8.93 -4.97 -22.23
CA LYS A 50 8.58 -3.54 -22.15
C LYS A 50 9.04 -2.70 -23.35
N ASP A 51 10.12 -3.10 -24.03
CA ASP A 51 10.63 -2.42 -25.23
C ASP A 51 9.96 -2.90 -26.53
N ARG A 52 9.19 -4.00 -26.47
CA ARG A 52 8.46 -4.61 -27.59
C ARG A 52 6.96 -4.38 -27.52
N VAL A 53 6.47 -3.82 -26.41
CA VAL A 53 5.07 -3.48 -26.18
C VAL A 53 4.93 -1.97 -26.07
N THR A 54 3.94 -1.42 -26.77
CA THR A 54 3.51 -0.03 -26.63
C THR A 54 2.23 0.00 -25.80
N ILE A 55 2.27 0.77 -24.72
CA ILE A 55 1.10 1.02 -23.86
C ILE A 55 0.72 2.49 -24.05
N GLU A 56 -0.51 2.75 -24.45
CA GLU A 56 -1.02 4.08 -24.79
C GLU A 56 -2.30 4.41 -24.04
N ASP A 57 -2.46 5.69 -23.71
CA ASP A 57 -3.65 6.20 -23.06
C ASP A 57 -4.80 6.28 -24.08
N THR A 58 -5.96 5.75 -23.71
CA THR A 58 -7.14 5.78 -24.57
C THR A 58 -7.84 7.13 -24.57
N GLY A 59 -7.51 8.04 -23.64
CA GLY A 59 -8.28 9.25 -23.37
C GLY A 59 -9.43 9.04 -22.38
N HIS A 60 -9.69 7.79 -21.98
CA HIS A 60 -10.74 7.44 -21.03
C HIS A 60 -10.15 7.07 -19.67
N ILE A 61 -10.87 7.39 -18.60
CA ILE A 61 -10.54 6.93 -17.26
C ILE A 61 -10.72 5.41 -17.21
N GLY A 62 -9.73 4.71 -16.64
CA GLY A 62 -9.87 3.30 -16.28
C GLY A 62 -9.35 2.29 -17.30
N GLU A 63 -8.86 2.74 -18.46
CA GLU A 63 -8.36 1.86 -19.52
C GLU A 63 -7.07 2.37 -20.15
N VAL A 64 -6.18 1.47 -20.51
CA VAL A 64 -5.08 1.75 -21.46
C VAL A 64 -5.09 0.73 -22.56
N ARG A 65 -4.54 1.11 -23.70
CA ARG A 65 -4.39 0.29 -24.89
C ARG A 65 -3.01 -0.33 -24.90
N VAL A 66 -2.93 -1.62 -25.21
CA VAL A 66 -1.69 -2.38 -25.33
C VAL A 66 -1.60 -2.92 -26.76
N LYS A 67 -0.47 -2.69 -27.42
CA LYS A 67 -0.17 -3.21 -28.76
C LYS A 67 1.32 -3.52 -28.89
N GLY A 68 1.71 -4.43 -29.75
CA GLY A 68 3.12 -4.77 -29.95
C GLY A 68 3.31 -5.92 -30.94
N ASP A 69 4.55 -6.13 -31.36
CA ASP A 69 4.89 -7.25 -32.24
C ASP A 69 5.25 -8.51 -31.42
N ILE A 70 4.23 -9.03 -30.73
CA ILE A 70 4.31 -10.20 -29.86
C ILE A 70 3.05 -11.03 -30.04
N ASP A 71 3.22 -12.24 -30.59
CA ASP A 71 2.18 -13.24 -30.85
C ASP A 71 1.97 -14.21 -29.67
N LYS A 72 2.75 -14.07 -28.60
CA LYS A 72 2.64 -14.84 -27.35
C LYS A 72 1.88 -14.07 -26.27
N PRO A 73 1.21 -14.77 -25.34
CA PRO A 73 0.63 -14.16 -24.15
C PRO A 73 1.66 -13.35 -23.34
N VAL A 74 1.27 -12.16 -22.90
CA VAL A 74 2.05 -11.27 -22.03
C VAL A 74 1.26 -11.01 -20.75
N PHE A 75 1.82 -11.41 -19.62
CA PHE A 75 1.26 -11.22 -18.30
C PHE A 75 1.61 -9.83 -17.74
N PHE A 76 0.58 -9.11 -17.32
CA PHE A 76 0.67 -7.88 -16.56
C PHE A 76 0.16 -8.14 -15.14
N ARG A 77 1.03 -7.93 -14.15
CA ARG A 77 0.68 -8.05 -12.74
C ARG A 77 -0.25 -6.90 -12.32
N GLY A 78 -1.34 -7.21 -11.64
CA GLY A 78 -2.16 -6.23 -10.94
C GLY A 78 -1.30 -5.42 -9.95
N GLY A 79 -1.50 -4.11 -9.88
CA GLY A 79 -0.60 -3.19 -9.18
C GLY A 79 0.65 -2.79 -9.94
N GLY A 80 0.92 -3.35 -11.14
CA GLY A 80 2.00 -2.86 -12.00
C GLY A 80 1.79 -1.38 -12.35
N VAL A 81 2.76 -0.53 -12.07
CA VAL A 81 2.65 0.92 -12.25
C VAL A 81 3.08 1.30 -13.66
N LEU A 82 2.28 2.16 -14.28
CA LEU A 82 2.45 2.70 -15.62
C LEU A 82 2.66 4.21 -15.51
N GLU A 83 3.90 4.66 -15.63
CA GLU A 83 4.25 6.07 -15.63
C GLU A 83 3.82 6.73 -16.93
N GLY A 84 2.94 7.73 -16.84
CA GLY A 84 2.44 8.46 -18.00
C GLY A 84 3.47 9.47 -18.52
N VAL A 85 3.77 9.42 -19.82
CA VAL A 85 4.63 10.40 -20.49
C VAL A 85 3.76 11.47 -21.14
N GLY A 86 3.52 12.56 -20.41
CA GLY A 86 2.60 13.63 -20.82
C GLY A 86 1.12 13.26 -20.68
N THR A 87 0.81 12.28 -19.83
CA THR A 87 -0.53 11.88 -19.40
C THR A 87 -0.49 11.41 -17.94
N GLN A 88 -1.65 11.19 -17.34
CA GLN A 88 -1.79 10.75 -15.96
C GLN A 88 -1.24 9.33 -15.76
N SER A 89 -0.32 9.13 -14.79
CA SER A 89 0.18 7.79 -14.43
C SER A 89 -0.95 6.91 -13.92
N ARG A 90 -0.87 5.61 -14.22
CA ARG A 90 -1.89 4.61 -13.89
C ARG A 90 -1.27 3.37 -13.26
N ALA A 91 -2.09 2.51 -12.68
CA ALA A 91 -1.69 1.18 -12.22
C ALA A 91 -2.70 0.14 -12.70
N VAL A 92 -2.19 -1.03 -13.08
CA VAL A 92 -3.01 -2.16 -13.54
C VAL A 92 -3.92 -2.61 -12.39
N LYS A 93 -5.23 -2.77 -12.65
CA LYS A 93 -6.18 -3.06 -11.56
C LYS A 93 -6.13 -4.51 -11.08
N PHE A 94 -6.16 -5.44 -12.03
CA PHE A 94 -6.10 -6.89 -11.79
C PHE A 94 -4.99 -7.48 -12.63
N ASP A 95 -4.55 -8.68 -12.31
CA ASP A 95 -3.71 -9.42 -13.27
C ASP A 95 -4.45 -9.58 -14.61
N VAL A 96 -3.73 -9.41 -15.71
CA VAL A 96 -4.27 -9.61 -17.06
C VAL A 96 -3.25 -10.28 -17.98
N VAL A 97 -3.74 -11.00 -18.97
CA VAL A 97 -2.91 -11.69 -19.98
C VAL A 97 -3.37 -11.26 -21.37
N VAL A 98 -2.54 -10.50 -22.08
CA VAL A 98 -2.88 -9.99 -23.42
C VAL A 98 -1.97 -10.59 -24.47
N ILE A 99 -2.40 -10.63 -25.73
CA ILE A 99 -1.58 -10.96 -26.90
C ILE A 99 -1.37 -9.66 -27.70
N PRO A 100 -0.28 -8.91 -27.48
CA PRO A 100 -0.14 -7.54 -27.99
C PRO A 100 -0.23 -7.37 -29.51
N GLN A 101 -0.03 -8.45 -30.30
CA GLN A 101 -0.24 -8.44 -31.75
C GLN A 101 -1.69 -8.09 -32.11
N ARG A 102 -2.64 -8.38 -31.23
CA ARG A 102 -4.02 -7.90 -31.28
C ARG A 102 -4.09 -6.71 -30.33
N GLU A 103 -4.50 -5.56 -30.84
CA GLU A 103 -4.70 -4.40 -29.97
C GLU A 103 -5.71 -4.77 -28.87
N GLU A 104 -5.30 -4.68 -27.60
CA GLU A 104 -6.11 -5.04 -26.44
C GLU A 104 -6.18 -3.90 -25.44
N THR A 105 -7.26 -3.85 -24.65
CA THR A 105 -7.41 -2.87 -23.57
C THR A 105 -7.29 -3.55 -22.20
N ILE A 106 -6.56 -2.91 -21.29
CA ILE A 106 -6.42 -3.39 -19.92
C ILE A 106 -7.03 -2.39 -18.94
N LYS A 107 -7.69 -2.91 -17.91
CA LYS A 107 -8.29 -2.10 -16.86
C LYS A 107 -7.22 -1.59 -15.90
N VAL A 108 -7.27 -0.30 -15.63
CA VAL A 108 -6.31 0.41 -14.79
C VAL A 108 -7.05 1.38 -13.86
N LEU A 109 -6.36 1.93 -12.88
CA LEU A 109 -6.81 3.09 -12.12
C LEU A 109 -5.73 4.15 -12.09
N CYS A 110 -6.12 5.41 -12.02
CA CYS A 110 -5.19 6.53 -12.05
C CYS A 110 -4.48 6.66 -10.70
N VAL A 111 -3.17 6.91 -10.72
CA VAL A 111 -2.32 7.04 -9.51
C VAL A 111 -1.60 8.38 -9.44
N HIS A 112 -2.10 9.39 -10.17
CA HIS A 112 -1.60 10.76 -10.19
C HIS A 112 -2.77 11.74 -10.27
N ALA A 113 -3.49 11.97 -9.16
CA ALA A 113 -4.82 12.60 -9.17
C ALA A 113 -4.90 13.96 -9.88
N SER A 114 -3.87 14.79 -9.76
CA SER A 114 -3.82 16.15 -10.30
C SER A 114 -3.46 16.28 -11.79
N HIS A 115 -3.02 15.20 -12.44
CA HIS A 115 -2.55 15.28 -13.83
C HIS A 115 -3.64 14.92 -14.85
N PRO A 116 -3.76 15.65 -15.96
CA PRO A 116 -4.77 15.37 -16.97
C PRO A 116 -4.46 14.11 -17.78
N ILE A 117 -5.51 13.53 -18.34
CA ILE A 117 -5.45 12.43 -19.29
C ILE A 117 -5.27 12.98 -20.71
N SER A 118 -4.41 12.34 -21.51
CA SER A 118 -4.17 12.73 -22.91
C SER A 118 -4.08 11.49 -23.80
N THR A 119 -4.99 11.37 -24.76
CA THR A 119 -5.07 10.24 -25.70
C THR A 119 -3.80 10.04 -26.52
N GLY A 120 -3.41 8.78 -26.73
CA GLY A 120 -2.26 8.40 -27.55
C GLY A 120 -0.90 8.64 -26.87
N ARG A 121 -0.90 9.19 -25.64
CA ARG A 121 0.33 9.31 -24.85
C ARG A 121 0.75 7.96 -24.33
N LYS A 122 2.06 7.77 -24.27
CA LYS A 122 2.66 6.48 -23.92
C LYS A 122 2.85 6.36 -22.42
N PHE A 123 2.91 5.11 -21.97
CA PHE A 123 3.33 4.76 -20.62
C PHE A 123 4.68 4.07 -20.62
N ARG A 124 5.38 4.18 -19.49
CA ARG A 124 6.54 3.36 -19.14
C ARG A 124 6.18 2.44 -17.97
N VAL A 125 6.57 1.18 -18.04
CA VAL A 125 6.40 0.24 -16.93
C VAL A 125 7.38 0.63 -15.80
N ARG A 126 6.86 0.80 -14.58
CA ARG A 126 7.61 1.28 -13.41
C ARG A 126 7.30 0.45 -12.17
N GLY A 127 7.72 -0.82 -12.19
CA GLY A 127 7.65 -1.70 -11.03
C GLY A 127 6.21 -1.88 -10.50
N VAL A 128 6.10 -2.09 -9.19
CA VAL A 128 4.84 -2.51 -8.54
C VAL A 128 4.44 -1.53 -7.45
N ALA A 129 3.15 -1.22 -7.38
CA ALA A 129 2.58 -0.34 -6.37
C ALA A 129 2.80 -0.92 -4.96
N PRO A 130 3.15 -0.09 -3.96
CA PRO A 130 3.28 -0.51 -2.56
C PRO A 130 2.01 -1.19 -2.04
N ARG A 131 2.16 -2.12 -1.08
CA ARG A 131 1.07 -2.94 -0.56
C ARG A 131 -0.20 -2.17 -0.19
N PRO A 132 -0.18 -1.06 0.58
CA PRO A 132 -1.40 -0.33 0.91
C PRO A 132 -2.15 0.20 -0.33
N VAL A 133 -1.42 0.60 -1.36
CA VAL A 133 -2.01 1.10 -2.62
C VAL A 133 -2.54 -0.05 -3.46
N PHE A 134 -1.81 -1.16 -3.57
CA PHE A 134 -2.27 -2.36 -4.24
C PHE A 134 -3.58 -2.89 -3.65
N MET A 135 -3.70 -2.93 -2.33
CA MET A 135 -4.93 -3.39 -1.66
C MET A 135 -6.14 -2.52 -2.05
N ALA A 136 -5.94 -1.21 -2.18
CA ALA A 136 -6.97 -0.28 -2.65
C ALA A 136 -7.27 -0.44 -4.15
N LEU A 137 -6.27 -0.75 -4.99
CA LEU A 137 -6.46 -1.05 -6.40
C LEU A 137 -7.31 -2.31 -6.61
N ALA A 138 -6.96 -3.39 -5.90
CA ALA A 138 -7.58 -4.71 -6.05
C ALA A 138 -9.03 -4.74 -5.55
N SER A 139 -9.35 -3.99 -4.49
CA SER A 139 -10.67 -4.02 -3.84
C SER A 139 -11.52 -2.78 -4.07
N GLY A 140 -10.93 -1.69 -4.57
CA GLY A 140 -11.54 -0.37 -4.56
C GLY A 140 -11.80 0.23 -5.94
N ASP A 141 -12.23 1.48 -5.90
CA ASP A 141 -12.46 2.34 -7.04
C ASP A 141 -11.36 3.41 -7.17
N GLN A 142 -11.57 4.35 -8.10
CA GLN A 142 -10.64 5.43 -8.36
C GLN A 142 -10.39 6.32 -7.12
N TYR A 143 -11.41 6.56 -6.30
CA TYR A 143 -11.30 7.41 -5.10
C TYR A 143 -10.54 6.71 -3.99
N ALA A 144 -10.84 5.42 -3.76
CA ALA A 144 -10.10 4.61 -2.81
C ALA A 144 -8.61 4.55 -3.17
N THR A 145 -8.29 4.42 -4.46
CA THR A 145 -6.91 4.41 -4.97
C THR A 145 -6.20 5.73 -4.69
N TRP A 146 -6.81 6.87 -5.03
CA TRP A 146 -6.21 8.19 -4.74
C TRP A 146 -6.02 8.45 -3.25
N SER A 147 -6.99 8.03 -2.42
CA SER A 147 -6.86 8.12 -0.97
C SER A 147 -5.69 7.28 -0.47
N ALA A 148 -5.51 6.06 -0.99
CA ALA A 148 -4.40 5.19 -0.64
C ALA A 148 -3.03 5.78 -1.04
N VAL A 149 -2.91 6.33 -2.26
CA VAL A 149 -1.69 7.03 -2.71
C VAL A 149 -1.37 8.21 -1.79
N SER A 150 -2.37 9.05 -1.50
CA SER A 150 -2.22 10.21 -0.61
C SER A 150 -1.81 9.80 0.81
N ASN A 151 -2.45 8.77 1.36
CA ASN A 151 -2.14 8.26 2.70
C ASN A 151 -0.73 7.64 2.76
N TYR A 152 -0.34 6.88 1.75
CA TYR A 152 1.00 6.31 1.67
C TYR A 152 2.07 7.41 1.56
N SER A 153 1.87 8.40 0.69
CA SER A 153 2.75 9.58 0.59
C SER A 153 2.87 10.31 1.93
N ARG A 154 1.75 10.52 2.62
CA ARG A 154 1.72 11.17 3.93
C ARG A 154 2.47 10.38 5.00
N THR A 155 2.34 9.06 5.04
CA THR A 155 3.06 8.22 6.00
C THR A 155 4.57 8.32 5.80
N LEU A 156 5.03 8.28 4.54
CA LEU A 156 6.44 8.47 4.22
C LEU A 156 6.96 9.87 4.58
N TRP A 157 6.16 10.90 4.33
CA TRP A 157 6.47 12.27 4.74
C TRP A 157 6.59 12.40 6.26
N GLN A 158 5.69 11.78 7.02
CA GLN A 158 5.75 11.82 8.49
C GLN A 158 6.96 11.07 9.04
N ALA A 159 7.29 9.92 8.46
CA ALA A 159 8.44 9.10 8.88
C ALA A 159 9.80 9.79 8.61
N SER A 160 9.86 10.68 7.62
CA SER A 160 11.08 11.42 7.26
C SER A 160 11.21 12.75 8.01
N ALA A 161 10.09 13.43 8.31
CA ALA A 161 10.09 14.65 9.12
C ALA A 161 10.58 14.43 10.56
N THR A 162 10.49 13.20 11.08
CA THR A 162 11.00 12.81 12.39
C THR A 162 12.46 12.35 12.39
N SER A 163 13.09 12.22 11.21
CA SER A 163 14.48 11.79 11.09
C SER A 163 15.43 13.00 11.18
N PRO A 164 16.36 13.05 12.16
CA PRO A 164 17.33 14.15 12.30
C PRO A 164 18.36 14.24 11.16
N ARG A 165 18.37 13.27 10.23
CA ARG A 165 19.37 13.12 9.16
C ARG A 165 18.92 13.61 7.79
N THR A 166 17.67 14.04 7.63
CA THR A 166 17.14 14.51 6.34
C THR A 166 17.11 16.03 6.30
N THR A 167 18.10 16.64 5.63
CA THR A 167 18.18 18.10 5.40
C THR A 167 17.18 18.59 4.34
N THR A 168 16.52 17.69 3.64
CA THR A 168 15.44 17.97 2.69
C THR A 168 14.26 17.07 3.04
N ALA A 169 13.20 17.65 3.62
CA ALA A 169 11.96 16.92 3.81
C ALA A 169 11.46 16.42 2.45
N PRO A 170 11.12 15.12 2.28
CA PRO A 170 10.54 14.66 1.02
C PRO A 170 9.25 15.44 0.75
N PHE A 171 8.95 15.67 -0.51
CA PHE A 171 7.76 16.43 -0.89
C PHE A 171 6.54 15.50 -0.81
N TYR A 172 5.45 15.94 -0.19
CA TYR A 172 4.17 15.25 -0.29
C TYR A 172 3.69 15.30 -1.76
N SER A 173 3.27 14.17 -2.31
CA SER A 173 2.84 14.08 -3.71
C SER A 173 1.65 13.13 -3.86
N ASP A 174 0.71 13.50 -4.71
CA ASP A 174 -0.40 12.67 -5.16
C ASP A 174 -0.05 11.81 -6.39
N ASN A 175 1.19 11.90 -6.88
CA ASN A 175 1.75 11.07 -7.94
C ASN A 175 2.53 9.91 -7.34
N LEU A 176 1.97 8.69 -7.41
CA LEU A 176 2.60 7.49 -6.89
C LEU A 176 4.01 7.26 -7.46
N VAL A 177 4.24 7.56 -8.75
CA VAL A 177 5.56 7.38 -9.38
C VAL A 177 6.60 8.26 -8.68
N THR A 178 6.27 9.53 -8.45
CA THR A 178 7.16 10.46 -7.72
C THR A 178 7.39 10.01 -6.28
N VAL A 179 6.36 9.49 -5.61
CA VAL A 179 6.49 8.96 -4.24
C VAL A 179 7.46 7.77 -4.21
N MET A 180 7.31 6.81 -5.13
CA MET A 180 8.21 5.66 -5.24
C MET A 180 9.65 6.08 -5.54
N GLU A 181 9.87 6.99 -6.49
CA GLU A 181 11.20 7.53 -6.80
C GLU A 181 11.83 8.26 -5.61
N THR A 182 11.01 8.93 -4.80
CA THR A 182 11.47 9.63 -3.60
C THR A 182 11.96 8.63 -2.55
N VAL A 183 11.24 7.53 -2.35
CA VAL A 183 11.68 6.45 -1.44
C VAL A 183 13.01 5.86 -1.93
N GLU A 184 13.10 5.54 -3.22
CA GLU A 184 14.32 4.97 -3.80
C GLU A 184 15.54 5.90 -3.67
N ARG A 185 15.34 7.21 -3.85
CA ARG A 185 16.43 8.20 -3.81
C ARG A 185 16.86 8.55 -2.40
N PHE A 186 15.92 8.70 -1.47
CA PHE A 186 16.20 9.31 -0.17
C PHE A 186 16.22 8.33 1.00
N ARG A 187 15.83 7.06 0.80
CA ARG A 187 15.88 6.02 1.84
C ARG A 187 16.90 4.92 1.52
N GLU A 188 18.17 5.30 1.48
CA GLU A 188 19.28 4.33 1.33
C GLU A 188 19.24 3.24 2.41
N ASP A 189 18.77 3.57 3.62
CA ASP A 189 18.57 2.62 4.72
C ASP A 189 17.57 1.52 4.33
N VAL A 190 16.45 1.88 3.72
CA VAL A 190 15.45 0.94 3.21
C VAL A 190 16.06 0.09 2.10
N LYS A 191 16.71 0.71 1.12
CA LYS A 191 17.37 0.00 0.03
C LYS A 191 18.35 -1.06 0.56
N LYS A 192 19.26 -0.67 1.46
CA LYS A 192 20.25 -1.57 2.08
C LYS A 192 19.62 -2.70 2.90
N LYS A 193 18.47 -2.46 3.53
CA LYS A 193 17.72 -3.51 4.25
C LYS A 193 17.13 -4.52 3.28
N LEU A 194 16.48 -4.05 2.21
CA LEU A 194 15.81 -4.92 1.23
C LEU A 194 16.82 -5.72 0.40
N GLU A 195 18.00 -5.18 0.08
CA GLU A 195 19.08 -5.89 -0.63
C GLU A 195 19.59 -7.15 0.10
N LYS A 196 19.36 -7.26 1.42
CA LYS A 196 19.73 -8.45 2.20
C LYS A 196 18.78 -9.63 2.00
N ILE A 197 17.60 -9.39 1.41
CA ILE A 197 16.62 -10.43 1.17
C ILE A 197 17.02 -11.17 -0.10
N PRO A 198 17.23 -12.49 -0.06
CA PRO A 198 17.54 -13.25 -1.26
C PRO A 198 16.27 -13.37 -2.11
N ALA A 199 16.22 -12.57 -3.16
CA ALA A 199 15.09 -12.52 -4.08
C ALA A 199 15.30 -13.43 -5.31
N THR A 200 16.46 -14.07 -5.45
CA THR A 200 16.82 -14.87 -6.63
C THR A 200 17.51 -16.19 -6.26
N LEU A 201 17.02 -16.90 -5.24
CA LEU A 201 17.52 -18.25 -4.93
C LEU A 201 17.24 -19.19 -6.11
N GLN A 202 18.03 -20.25 -6.24
CA GLN A 202 17.83 -21.25 -7.28
C GLN A 202 16.42 -21.85 -7.18
N ASN A 203 15.72 -21.86 -8.32
CA ASN A 203 14.34 -22.32 -8.47
C ASN A 203 13.32 -21.61 -7.55
N GLN A 204 13.66 -20.41 -7.04
CA GLN A 204 12.69 -19.60 -6.33
C GLN A 204 11.61 -19.12 -7.30
N VAL A 205 10.36 -19.31 -6.88
CA VAL A 205 9.17 -18.95 -7.66
C VAL A 205 8.25 -17.99 -6.90
N GLY A 206 8.57 -17.70 -5.64
CA GLY A 206 7.72 -16.87 -4.81
C GLY A 206 8.32 -16.54 -3.46
N VAL A 207 7.50 -15.87 -2.65
CA VAL A 207 7.82 -15.48 -1.29
C VAL A 207 6.56 -15.49 -0.41
N VAL A 208 6.74 -15.81 0.86
CA VAL A 208 5.77 -15.55 1.92
C VAL A 208 6.34 -14.51 2.87
N VAL A 209 5.59 -13.45 3.15
CA VAL A 209 5.96 -12.40 4.10
C VAL A 209 5.16 -12.62 5.38
N ILE A 210 5.84 -12.67 6.53
CA ILE A 210 5.26 -12.98 7.83
C ILE A 210 5.67 -11.91 8.84
N ASP A 211 4.71 -11.43 9.64
CA ASP A 211 4.92 -10.53 10.76
C ASP A 211 4.49 -11.19 12.09
N ALA A 212 4.54 -10.43 13.19
CA ALA A 212 4.11 -10.91 14.51
C ALA A 212 2.64 -11.37 14.59
N LYS A 213 1.80 -11.04 13.60
CA LYS A 213 0.39 -11.43 13.52
C LYS A 213 0.15 -12.61 12.54
N GLY A 214 1.20 -13.13 11.90
CA GLY A 214 1.13 -14.24 10.95
C GLY A 214 1.44 -13.81 9.51
N VAL A 215 0.94 -14.56 8.53
CA VAL A 215 1.17 -14.24 7.10
C VAL A 215 0.56 -12.89 6.77
N VAL A 216 1.37 -12.01 6.18
CA VAL A 216 0.98 -10.71 5.64
C VAL A 216 0.63 -10.85 4.17
N GLY A 217 1.43 -11.60 3.43
CA GLY A 217 1.18 -11.89 2.03
C GLY A 217 2.00 -13.07 1.52
N LEU A 218 1.52 -13.64 0.42
CA LEU A 218 2.15 -14.71 -0.33
C LEU A 218 2.02 -14.36 -1.80
N GLU A 219 3.13 -14.32 -2.53
CA GLU A 219 3.14 -14.07 -3.97
C GLU A 219 4.00 -15.13 -4.66
N LEU A 220 3.46 -15.74 -5.71
CA LEU A 220 4.05 -16.88 -6.40
C LEU A 220 3.76 -16.84 -7.90
N PHE A 221 4.76 -17.17 -8.70
CA PHE A 221 4.66 -17.49 -10.12
C PHE A 221 4.82 -18.98 -10.37
N ASP A 222 4.40 -19.47 -11.53
CA ASP A 222 4.61 -20.86 -11.94
C ASP A 222 6.05 -21.18 -12.38
N HIS A 223 6.87 -20.15 -12.64
CA HIS A 223 8.21 -20.31 -13.22
C HIS A 223 9.25 -19.38 -12.58
N PRO A 224 10.49 -19.85 -12.34
CA PRO A 224 11.56 -19.04 -11.73
C PRO A 224 11.92 -17.77 -12.53
N ASP A 225 11.89 -17.82 -13.86
CA ASP A 225 12.17 -16.63 -14.69
C ASP A 225 11.14 -15.52 -14.48
N SER A 226 9.84 -15.88 -14.38
CA SER A 226 8.78 -14.92 -14.10
C SER A 226 8.97 -14.27 -12.73
N TRP A 227 9.31 -15.09 -11.72
CA TRP A 227 9.66 -14.59 -10.39
C TRP A 227 10.86 -13.65 -10.45
N LYS A 228 11.95 -14.06 -11.11
CA LYS A 228 13.19 -13.27 -11.23
C LYS A 228 12.92 -11.89 -11.83
N ALA A 229 12.08 -11.81 -12.86
CA ALA A 229 11.72 -10.56 -13.52
C ALA A 229 10.98 -9.57 -12.60
N PHE A 230 10.22 -10.05 -11.60
CA PHE A 230 9.46 -9.21 -10.66
C PHE A 230 10.05 -9.11 -9.25
N SER A 231 10.98 -10.00 -8.89
CA SER A 231 11.43 -10.25 -7.52
C SER A 231 11.79 -8.96 -6.77
N ASP A 232 12.61 -8.08 -7.36
CA ASP A 232 12.97 -6.78 -6.77
C ASP A 232 11.75 -5.89 -6.49
N SER A 233 10.82 -5.80 -7.45
CA SER A 233 9.59 -5.01 -7.32
C SER A 233 8.65 -5.58 -6.27
N ILE A 234 8.58 -6.91 -6.14
CA ILE A 234 7.76 -7.59 -5.13
C ILE A 234 8.35 -7.42 -3.73
N ILE A 235 9.67 -7.52 -3.55
CA ILE A 235 10.28 -7.24 -2.26
C ILE A 235 10.02 -5.79 -1.83
N ARG A 236 10.09 -4.84 -2.77
CA ARG A 236 9.73 -3.42 -2.52
C ARG A 236 8.25 -3.21 -2.22
N HIS A 237 7.37 -3.99 -2.84
CA HIS A 237 5.93 -3.94 -2.55
C HIS A 237 5.62 -4.14 -1.05
N TYR A 238 6.42 -4.96 -0.36
CA TYR A 238 6.33 -5.23 1.08
C TYR A 238 7.26 -4.38 1.96
N GLU A 239 7.84 -3.28 1.45
CA GLU A 239 8.80 -2.47 2.20
C GLU A 239 8.26 -1.93 3.52
N ASP A 240 6.95 -1.66 3.58
CA ASP A 240 6.26 -1.09 4.74
C ASP A 240 6.35 -2.03 5.94
N VAL A 241 6.33 -3.34 5.69
CA VAL A 241 6.41 -4.40 6.71
C VAL A 241 7.85 -4.86 6.92
N LEU A 242 8.65 -4.98 5.86
CA LEU A 242 10.02 -5.52 5.92
C LEU A 242 11.04 -4.59 6.56
N THR A 243 10.69 -3.31 6.70
CA THR A 243 11.55 -2.29 7.30
C THR A 243 11.23 -2.00 8.76
N GLU A 244 10.13 -2.55 9.29
CA GLU A 244 9.74 -2.40 10.70
C GLU A 244 10.69 -3.15 11.63
N GLU A 245 11.16 -2.46 12.66
CA GLU A 245 12.06 -2.99 13.68
C GLU A 245 11.55 -2.66 15.08
N ALA A 246 11.77 -3.58 16.01
CA ALA A 246 11.56 -3.34 17.43
C ALA A 246 12.67 -2.45 18.01
N GLU A 247 12.36 -1.67 19.05
CA GLU A 247 13.37 -0.90 19.78
C GLU A 247 14.44 -1.82 20.41
N ALA A 248 13.99 -2.96 20.94
CA ALA A 248 14.81 -3.99 21.57
C ALA A 248 14.68 -5.34 20.84
N ASP A 249 15.72 -6.17 20.97
CA ASP A 249 15.77 -7.53 20.40
C ASP A 249 14.92 -8.50 21.26
N ILE A 250 13.61 -8.36 21.15
CA ILE A 250 12.62 -9.17 21.88
C ILE A 250 11.88 -10.17 20.99
N PHE A 251 12.03 -10.05 19.66
CA PHE A 251 11.28 -10.86 18.69
C PHE A 251 12.10 -12.07 18.23
N LYS A 252 11.89 -13.23 18.86
CA LYS A 252 12.54 -14.49 18.46
C LYS A 252 11.71 -15.24 17.44
N LEU A 253 12.37 -15.81 16.43
CA LEU A 253 11.73 -16.68 15.45
C LEU A 253 11.48 -18.05 16.07
N ASP A 254 10.27 -18.56 15.90
CA ASP A 254 9.93 -19.95 16.20
C ASP A 254 9.84 -20.71 14.87
N GLU A 255 10.96 -21.28 14.44
CA GLU A 255 11.09 -21.90 13.12
C GLU A 255 10.12 -23.07 12.92
N GLU A 256 9.84 -23.83 13.98
CA GLU A 256 8.92 -24.97 13.96
C GLU A 256 7.48 -24.54 13.64
N LYS A 257 7.11 -23.30 13.97
CA LYS A 257 5.76 -22.76 13.72
C LYS A 257 5.60 -22.08 12.37
N ILE A 258 6.67 -21.83 11.61
CA ILE A 258 6.60 -21.10 10.34
C ILE A 258 5.75 -21.86 9.33
N VAL A 259 6.14 -23.08 8.98
CA VAL A 259 5.44 -23.88 7.98
C VAL A 259 3.99 -24.15 8.38
N PRO A 260 3.66 -24.54 9.64
CA PRO A 260 2.28 -24.63 10.09
C PRO A 260 1.48 -23.33 9.91
N THR A 261 2.08 -22.17 10.20
CA THR A 261 1.43 -20.86 10.02
C THR A 261 1.09 -20.60 8.55
N ILE A 262 2.02 -20.89 7.64
CA ILE A 262 1.80 -20.74 6.19
C ILE A 262 0.70 -21.69 5.72
N LYS A 263 0.75 -22.96 6.11
CA LYS A 263 -0.27 -23.96 5.72
C LYS A 263 -1.66 -23.57 6.23
N ASN A 264 -1.78 -23.08 7.46
CA ASN A 264 -3.05 -22.60 8.00
C ASN A 264 -3.60 -21.40 7.20
N PHE A 265 -2.74 -20.47 6.78
CA PHE A 265 -3.12 -19.36 5.91
C PHE A 265 -3.62 -19.85 4.53
N LEU A 266 -2.93 -20.81 3.93
CA LEU A 266 -3.34 -21.43 2.67
C LEU A 266 -4.66 -22.22 2.79
N GLU A 267 -4.90 -22.91 3.91
CA GLU A 267 -6.18 -23.58 4.17
C GLU A 267 -7.35 -22.59 4.30
N LYS A 268 -7.13 -21.43 4.93
CA LYS A 268 -8.12 -20.33 4.88
C LYS A 268 -8.35 -19.85 3.44
N ALA A 269 -7.28 -19.72 2.65
CA ALA A 269 -7.38 -19.27 1.27
C ALA A 269 -8.20 -20.21 0.37
N LYS A 270 -8.18 -21.53 0.62
CA LYS A 270 -9.03 -22.51 -0.09
C LYS A 270 -10.53 -22.25 0.06
N ASN A 271 -10.93 -21.62 1.16
CA ASN A 271 -12.33 -21.32 1.46
C ASN A 271 -12.75 -19.91 1.00
N CYS A 272 -11.87 -19.18 0.30
CA CYS A 272 -12.21 -17.89 -0.26
C CYS A 272 -13.27 -18.04 -1.35
N LYS A 273 -14.18 -17.07 -1.44
CA LYS A 273 -15.06 -16.92 -2.59
C LYS A 273 -14.21 -16.49 -3.79
N GLU A 274 -14.41 -17.17 -4.90
CA GLU A 274 -13.80 -16.85 -6.20
C GLU A 274 -14.76 -15.97 -7.01
N GLU A 275 -14.24 -14.90 -7.61
CA GLU A 275 -14.97 -14.03 -8.53
C GLU A 275 -14.11 -13.78 -9.77
N GLN A 276 -14.61 -14.12 -10.96
CA GLN A 276 -13.90 -13.83 -12.21
C GLN A 276 -13.90 -12.32 -12.46
N VAL A 277 -12.75 -11.67 -12.31
CA VAL A 277 -12.60 -10.21 -12.45
C VAL A 277 -12.07 -9.80 -13.83
N TRP A 278 -11.45 -10.74 -14.54
CA TRP A 278 -10.99 -10.52 -15.91
C TRP A 278 -10.96 -11.84 -16.70
N LYS A 279 -11.27 -11.76 -17.99
CA LYS A 279 -11.18 -12.86 -18.94
C LYS A 279 -10.78 -12.30 -20.29
N GLY A 280 -9.64 -12.75 -20.80
CA GLY A 280 -9.16 -12.46 -22.15
C GLY A 280 -9.14 -13.72 -23.00
N GLU A 281 -8.54 -13.63 -24.18
CA GLU A 281 -8.36 -14.78 -25.07
C GLU A 281 -7.35 -15.78 -24.52
N ALA A 282 -6.24 -15.28 -23.94
CA ALA A 282 -5.12 -16.10 -23.52
C ALA A 282 -5.16 -16.52 -22.04
N GLY A 283 -6.03 -15.94 -21.23
CA GLY A 283 -6.05 -16.23 -19.80
C GLY A 283 -7.28 -15.70 -19.07
N THR A 284 -7.39 -16.07 -17.79
CA THR A 284 -8.48 -15.65 -16.90
C THR A 284 -7.93 -15.33 -15.52
N THR A 285 -8.48 -14.29 -14.87
CA THR A 285 -8.10 -13.87 -13.52
C THR A 285 -9.31 -13.94 -12.60
N TYR A 286 -9.11 -14.55 -11.44
CA TYR A 286 -10.10 -14.65 -10.39
C TYR A 286 -9.61 -13.90 -9.16
N ALA A 287 -10.43 -13.02 -8.62
CA ALA A 287 -10.23 -12.44 -7.30
C ALA A 287 -10.69 -13.44 -6.24
N LEU A 288 -9.97 -13.44 -5.12
CA LEU A 288 -10.22 -14.24 -3.94
C LEU A 288 -10.63 -13.33 -2.80
N LYS A 289 -11.75 -13.65 -2.14
CA LYS A 289 -12.20 -12.95 -0.95
C LYS A 289 -12.73 -13.92 0.10
N GLY A 290 -12.08 -13.96 1.26
CA GLY A 290 -12.45 -14.79 2.40
C GLY A 290 -12.33 -14.04 3.71
N ASP A 291 -12.45 -14.78 4.81
CA ASP A 291 -12.22 -14.19 6.14
C ASP A 291 -10.74 -13.89 6.33
N GLU A 292 -10.41 -12.60 6.45
CA GLU A 292 -9.05 -12.07 6.65
C GLU A 292 -8.09 -12.32 5.47
N ILE A 293 -8.58 -12.75 4.31
CA ILE A 293 -7.76 -13.00 3.12
C ILE A 293 -8.41 -12.36 1.89
N VAL A 294 -7.60 -11.62 1.15
CA VAL A 294 -7.91 -11.16 -0.20
C VAL A 294 -6.77 -11.53 -1.14
N GLY A 295 -7.05 -11.67 -2.42
CA GLY A 295 -6.02 -12.01 -3.38
C GLY A 295 -6.54 -12.16 -4.79
N GLN A 296 -5.71 -12.72 -5.65
CA GLN A 296 -6.10 -13.11 -6.99
C GLN A 296 -5.21 -14.25 -7.49
N TYR A 297 -5.71 -15.02 -8.44
CA TYR A 297 -4.90 -15.95 -9.21
C TYR A 297 -5.25 -15.84 -10.69
N THR A 298 -4.26 -16.12 -11.53
CA THR A 298 -4.37 -15.99 -12.99
C THR A 298 -3.99 -17.28 -13.66
N THR A 299 -4.79 -17.70 -14.64
CA THR A 299 -4.57 -18.93 -15.41
C THR A 299 -4.32 -18.65 -16.89
N ILE A 300 -3.48 -19.49 -17.49
CA ILE A 300 -3.34 -19.68 -18.94
C ILE A 300 -3.53 -21.17 -19.20
N GLU A 301 -4.43 -21.56 -20.11
CA GLU A 301 -4.75 -22.98 -20.39
C GLU A 301 -5.05 -23.77 -19.11
N ASP A 302 -5.85 -23.19 -18.22
CA ASP A 302 -6.23 -23.72 -16.89
C ASP A 302 -5.08 -23.95 -15.90
N LYS A 303 -3.83 -23.63 -16.26
CA LYS A 303 -2.67 -23.66 -15.36
C LYS A 303 -2.51 -22.31 -14.69
N THR A 304 -2.40 -22.31 -13.36
CA THR A 304 -2.15 -21.08 -12.60
C THR A 304 -0.72 -20.60 -12.85
N ILE A 305 -0.58 -19.40 -13.44
CA ILE A 305 0.72 -18.77 -13.72
C ILE A 305 1.13 -17.78 -12.63
N HIS A 306 0.18 -17.25 -11.87
CA HIS A 306 0.41 -16.30 -10.79
C HIS A 306 -0.65 -16.44 -9.70
N LEU A 307 -0.21 -16.34 -8.45
CA LEU A 307 -1.02 -16.31 -7.24
C LEU A 307 -0.50 -15.22 -6.33
N ILE A 308 -1.36 -14.31 -5.92
CA ILE A 308 -1.10 -13.38 -4.83
C ILE A 308 -2.22 -13.46 -3.79
N LEU A 309 -1.83 -13.62 -2.54
CA LEU A 309 -2.70 -13.62 -1.37
C LEU A 309 -2.17 -12.59 -0.38
N ALA A 310 -3.05 -11.84 0.24
CA ALA A 310 -2.73 -10.87 1.26
C ALA A 310 -3.70 -10.99 2.42
N ARG A 311 -3.20 -10.76 3.62
CA ARG A 311 -4.05 -10.59 4.79
C ARG A 311 -4.91 -9.34 4.61
N GLU A 312 -6.23 -9.52 4.66
CA GLU A 312 -7.16 -8.39 4.65
C GLU A 312 -7.04 -7.65 5.98
N GLU A 313 -6.45 -6.46 5.94
CA GLU A 313 -6.50 -5.58 7.10
C GLU A 313 -7.88 -4.95 7.15
N LYS A 314 -8.68 -5.32 8.17
CA LYS A 314 -9.91 -4.61 8.54
C LYS A 314 -9.52 -3.20 8.97
N THR A 315 -9.30 -2.34 7.99
CA THR A 315 -9.18 -0.91 8.20
C THR A 315 -10.59 -0.48 8.57
N GLU A 316 -10.86 -0.19 9.85
CA GLU A 316 -12.05 0.59 10.19
C GLU A 316 -12.03 1.80 9.25
N SER A 317 -13.00 1.87 8.33
CA SER A 317 -12.95 2.71 7.15
C SER A 317 -12.73 4.17 7.52
N LEU A 318 -11.47 4.59 7.52
CA LEU A 318 -11.08 5.98 7.51
C LEU A 318 -11.20 6.44 6.06
N HIS A 319 -12.44 6.65 5.60
CA HIS A 319 -12.70 7.49 4.44
C HIS A 319 -12.33 8.93 4.80
N GLU A 320 -11.03 9.21 4.91
CA GLU A 320 -10.53 10.58 4.78
C GLU A 320 -10.50 10.88 3.28
N VAL A 321 -11.63 11.43 2.82
CA VAL A 321 -11.74 12.00 1.48
C VAL A 321 -10.94 13.31 1.49
N PRO A 322 -9.93 13.49 0.62
CA PRO A 322 -9.36 14.81 0.40
C PRO A 322 -10.50 15.74 -0.04
N THR A 323 -10.82 16.74 0.76
CA THR A 323 -11.76 17.78 0.34
C THR A 323 -10.96 18.77 -0.50
N TYR A 324 -11.37 18.95 -1.76
CA TYR A 324 -10.79 19.95 -2.64
C TYR A 324 -11.44 21.31 -2.36
N ARG A 325 -10.62 22.35 -2.22
CA ARG A 325 -11.07 23.74 -2.32
C ARG A 325 -10.33 24.37 -3.49
N ILE A 326 -11.06 24.71 -4.54
CA ILE A 326 -10.55 25.59 -5.59
C ILE A 326 -10.63 27.00 -5.01
N LEU A 327 -9.49 27.54 -4.56
CA LEU A 327 -9.40 28.96 -4.22
C LEU A 327 -9.26 29.74 -5.52
N TYR A 328 -10.35 30.38 -5.94
CA TYR A 328 -10.25 31.47 -6.90
C TYR A 328 -9.54 32.61 -6.19
N THR A 329 -8.25 32.79 -6.48
CA THR A 329 -7.58 34.04 -6.13
C THR A 329 -8.07 35.09 -7.13
N ASP A 330 -9.17 35.76 -6.80
CA ASP A 330 -9.42 37.08 -7.37
C ASP A 330 -8.29 37.97 -6.87
N ARG A 331 -7.21 38.03 -7.65
CA ARG A 331 -6.33 39.20 -7.61
C ARG A 331 -7.20 40.36 -8.07
N TYR A 332 -7.83 41.04 -7.12
CA TYR A 332 -8.21 42.44 -7.32
C TYR A 332 -7.01 43.12 -7.94
N ALA A 333 -7.16 43.49 -9.21
CA ALA A 333 -6.22 44.33 -9.92
C ALA A 333 -6.14 45.65 -9.15
N SER A 334 -5.14 45.80 -8.29
CA SER A 334 -4.67 47.14 -7.96
C SER A 334 -3.97 47.62 -9.22
N GLU A 335 -4.62 48.57 -9.89
CA GLU A 335 -4.10 49.28 -11.04
C GLU A 335 -2.66 49.76 -10.81
N GLY A 336 -1.82 49.53 -11.81
CA GLY A 336 -0.53 50.22 -11.92
C GLY A 336 0.69 49.31 -11.84
N THR A 337 0.93 48.50 -12.87
CA THR A 337 2.10 48.62 -13.77
C THR A 337 2.17 47.42 -14.70
N ARG A 338 2.20 47.68 -16.01
CA ARG A 338 2.42 46.69 -17.06
C ARG A 338 3.88 46.24 -17.06
N THR A 339 4.11 44.96 -16.79
CA THR A 339 5.22 44.22 -17.41
C THR A 339 4.69 42.90 -17.95
N THR A 340 4.85 42.74 -19.25
CA THR A 340 4.44 41.59 -20.05
C THR A 340 5.32 40.39 -19.76
N SER A 341 4.77 39.37 -19.11
CA SER A 341 5.24 37.98 -19.25
C SER A 341 4.01 37.08 -19.32
N ALA A 342 3.79 36.48 -20.47
CA ALA A 342 2.75 35.46 -20.67
C ALA A 342 3.15 34.17 -19.92
N THR A 343 2.97 34.17 -18.60
CA THR A 343 2.88 32.95 -17.80
C THR A 343 1.41 32.64 -17.64
N SER A 344 1.00 31.52 -18.23
CA SER A 344 -0.35 30.97 -18.23
C SER A 344 -1.18 31.30 -16.98
N ASP A 345 -2.27 32.04 -17.18
CA ASP A 345 -3.38 32.23 -16.22
C ASP A 345 -4.14 30.91 -16.00
N LEU A 346 -3.44 29.87 -15.55
CA LEU A 346 -4.08 28.68 -15.01
C LEU A 346 -4.44 28.95 -13.56
N PRO A 347 -5.66 28.64 -13.11
CA PRO A 347 -6.04 28.79 -11.72
C PRO A 347 -5.01 28.06 -10.83
N GLN A 348 -4.40 28.79 -9.90
CA GLN A 348 -3.57 28.18 -8.88
C GLN A 348 -4.47 27.34 -7.99
N VAL A 349 -4.52 26.03 -8.25
CA VAL A 349 -5.12 25.06 -7.34
C VAL A 349 -4.20 24.98 -6.12
N THR A 350 -4.41 25.86 -5.16
CA THR A 350 -3.78 25.75 -3.84
C THR A 350 -4.54 24.71 -3.03
N TRP A 351 -3.82 23.67 -2.62
CA TRP A 351 -4.33 22.64 -1.74
C TRP A 351 -4.54 23.19 -0.33
N GLU A 352 -5.72 23.74 -0.05
CA GLU A 352 -6.23 23.71 1.32
C GLU A 352 -6.72 22.29 1.58
N TYR A 353 -5.79 21.41 1.96
CA TYR A 353 -6.21 20.24 2.72
C TYR A 353 -6.85 20.80 3.98
N THR A 354 -8.16 20.59 4.14
CA THR A 354 -8.74 20.54 5.47
C THR A 354 -8.13 19.33 6.16
N LEU A 355 -6.86 19.46 6.57
CA LEU A 355 -6.34 18.78 7.74
C LEU A 355 -7.50 18.89 8.75
N GLN A 356 -8.04 17.77 9.19
CA GLN A 356 -8.42 17.76 10.59
C GLN A 356 -7.12 17.86 11.36
N SER A 357 -6.55 19.07 11.36
CA SER A 357 -5.45 19.44 12.23
C SER A 357 -5.88 18.94 13.59
N PRO A 358 -5.04 18.20 14.31
CA PRO A 358 -5.33 17.86 15.70
C PRO A 358 -5.75 19.07 16.53
N GLN A 359 -5.43 20.30 16.10
CA GLN A 359 -5.97 21.53 16.65
C GLN A 359 -7.52 21.57 16.69
N ARG A 360 -8.20 21.16 15.61
CA ARG A 360 -9.69 21.05 15.58
C ARG A 360 -10.23 20.01 16.54
N TYR A 361 -9.43 19.04 16.94
CA TYR A 361 -9.81 18.09 17.98
C TYR A 361 -9.97 18.84 19.31
N PHE A 362 -9.04 19.73 19.67
CA PHE A 362 -9.09 20.50 20.92
C PHE A 362 -10.20 21.54 20.98
N GLU A 363 -10.71 22.00 19.83
CA GLU A 363 -11.93 22.82 19.75
C GLU A 363 -13.19 22.07 20.22
N ARG A 364 -13.16 20.72 20.26
CA ARG A 364 -14.31 19.92 20.66
C ARG A 364 -14.39 19.81 22.18
N ARG A 365 -15.58 20.07 22.72
CA ARG A 365 -15.87 19.89 24.16
C ARG A 365 -15.48 18.50 24.65
N GLY A 366 -14.64 18.44 25.69
CA GLY A 366 -14.14 17.22 26.33
C GLY A 366 -12.92 16.58 25.67
N ALA A 367 -12.42 17.12 24.55
CA ALA A 367 -11.25 16.59 23.85
C ALA A 367 -9.96 16.74 24.66
N TYR A 368 -9.75 17.94 25.22
CA TYR A 368 -8.65 18.20 26.14
C TYR A 368 -8.72 17.26 27.35
N THR A 369 -9.89 17.18 28.01
CA THR A 369 -10.13 16.31 29.17
C THR A 369 -9.80 14.85 28.87
N PHE A 370 -10.14 14.35 27.68
CA PHE A 370 -9.82 12.98 27.29
C PHE A 370 -8.32 12.71 27.26
N LEU A 371 -7.57 13.53 26.51
CA LEU A 371 -6.13 13.34 26.35
C LEU A 371 -5.37 13.59 27.66
N ASP A 372 -5.80 14.59 28.44
CA ASP A 372 -5.20 14.91 29.73
C ASP A 372 -5.39 13.75 30.72
N GLU A 373 -6.60 13.16 30.80
CA GLU A 373 -6.87 12.03 31.68
C GLU A 373 -6.04 10.78 31.35
N ILE A 374 -5.72 10.54 30.08
CA ILE A 374 -4.87 9.39 29.67
C ILE A 374 -3.39 9.74 29.55
N SER A 375 -3.00 11.00 29.83
CA SER A 375 -1.62 11.48 29.68
C SER A 375 -0.68 10.91 30.75
N GLU A 376 -1.18 10.74 31.97
CA GLU A 376 -0.42 10.20 33.10
C GLU A 376 -0.35 8.67 33.07
N LYS A 377 -1.47 8.01 32.76
CA LYS A 377 -1.56 6.56 32.71
C LYS A 377 -2.69 6.08 31.78
N PRO A 378 -2.57 4.89 31.17
CA PRO A 378 -3.64 4.32 30.38
C PRO A 378 -4.91 4.06 31.20
N LYS A 379 -6.07 4.51 30.72
CA LYS A 379 -7.36 4.34 31.40
C LYS A 379 -8.35 3.55 30.56
N THR A 380 -9.18 2.77 31.21
CA THR A 380 -10.32 2.06 30.62
C THR A 380 -11.48 3.03 30.37
N TRP A 381 -12.44 2.61 29.55
CA TRP A 381 -13.66 3.41 29.31
C TRP A 381 -14.41 3.73 30.60
N ARG A 382 -14.55 2.75 31.52
CA ARG A 382 -15.23 2.94 32.82
C ARG A 382 -14.48 3.91 33.75
N GLU A 383 -13.16 3.97 33.68
CA GLU A 383 -12.37 4.94 34.45
C GLU A 383 -12.52 6.37 33.90
N LEU A 384 -12.82 6.51 32.60
CA LEU A 384 -13.00 7.80 31.93
C LEU A 384 -14.44 8.31 32.01
N GLU A 385 -15.44 7.44 31.96
CA GLU A 385 -16.87 7.80 31.92
C GLU A 385 -17.28 8.89 32.93
N PRO A 386 -16.89 8.83 34.22
CA PRO A 386 -17.28 9.84 35.20
C PRO A 386 -16.76 11.27 34.90
N LYS A 387 -15.73 11.40 34.06
CA LYS A 387 -15.13 12.70 33.68
C LYS A 387 -15.86 13.39 32.54
N PHE A 388 -16.87 12.75 31.95
CA PHE A 388 -17.58 13.25 30.78
C PHE A 388 -19.06 13.44 31.08
N ARG A 389 -19.63 14.49 30.48
CA ARG A 389 -21.06 14.81 30.61
C ARG A 389 -21.98 13.69 30.10
N SER A 390 -21.51 12.89 29.15
CA SER A 390 -22.27 11.73 28.67
C SER A 390 -21.37 10.62 28.10
N PRO A 391 -21.82 9.35 28.18
CA PRO A 391 -21.16 8.20 27.54
C PRO A 391 -20.91 8.38 26.04
N VAL A 392 -21.84 9.06 25.36
CA VAL A 392 -21.77 9.38 23.93
C VAL A 392 -20.64 10.37 23.63
N THR A 393 -20.48 11.39 24.49
CA THR A 393 -19.41 12.39 24.33
C THR A 393 -18.05 11.72 24.46
N LEU A 394 -17.85 10.93 25.52
CA LEU A 394 -16.62 10.17 25.75
C LEU A 394 -16.30 9.27 24.54
N SER A 395 -17.26 8.44 24.13
CA SER A 395 -17.08 7.50 23.01
C SER A 395 -16.70 8.22 21.70
N ARG A 396 -17.29 9.40 21.44
CA ARG A 396 -16.93 10.21 20.28
C ARG A 396 -15.52 10.79 20.38
N ARG A 397 -15.13 11.34 21.54
CA ARG A 397 -13.78 11.90 21.77
C ARG A 397 -12.70 10.82 21.65
N MET A 398 -12.98 9.62 22.13
CA MET A 398 -12.10 8.45 22.03
C MET A 398 -11.88 8.01 20.59
N LYS A 399 -12.97 7.77 19.85
CA LYS A 399 -12.89 7.37 18.44
C LYS A 399 -12.15 8.41 17.60
N GLU A 400 -12.41 9.69 17.85
CA GLU A 400 -11.77 10.78 17.11
C GLU A 400 -10.28 10.93 17.48
N ALA A 401 -9.89 10.75 18.75
CA ALA A 401 -8.48 10.76 19.16
C ALA A 401 -7.70 9.58 18.58
N VAL A 402 -8.30 8.37 18.57
CA VAL A 402 -7.70 7.17 17.97
C VAL A 402 -7.54 7.36 16.47
N ARG A 403 -8.58 7.84 15.79
CA ARG A 403 -8.53 8.16 14.36
C ARG A 403 -7.40 9.14 14.03
N LEU A 404 -7.23 10.20 14.83
CA LEU A 404 -6.21 11.22 14.59
C LEU A 404 -4.80 10.79 15.04
N GLY A 405 -4.65 9.58 15.59
CA GLY A 405 -3.39 9.05 16.13
C GLY A 405 -2.91 9.79 17.38
N LEU A 406 -3.80 10.46 18.12
CA LEU A 406 -3.50 11.14 19.39
C LEU A 406 -3.59 10.19 20.59
N ALA A 407 -4.35 9.11 20.45
CA ALA A 407 -4.45 8.03 21.41
C ALA A 407 -4.45 6.68 20.69
N GLU A 408 -4.10 5.62 21.39
CA GLU A 408 -4.17 4.25 20.89
C GLU A 408 -4.96 3.37 21.85
N LYS A 409 -5.58 2.33 21.29
CA LYS A 409 -6.34 1.33 22.05
C LYS A 409 -5.42 0.13 22.30
N THR A 410 -5.22 -0.22 23.57
CA THR A 410 -4.32 -1.29 24.01
C THR A 410 -5.03 -2.21 25.01
N ILE A 411 -4.45 -3.37 25.31
CA ILE A 411 -4.94 -4.30 26.33
C ILE A 411 -4.04 -4.16 27.55
N ARG A 412 -4.63 -3.93 28.73
CA ARG A 412 -3.89 -3.86 29.99
C ARG A 412 -3.39 -5.27 30.37
N PRO A 413 -2.07 -5.50 30.49
CA PRO A 413 -1.52 -6.84 30.73
C PRO A 413 -2.02 -7.50 32.02
N THR A 414 -2.32 -6.71 33.05
CA THR A 414 -2.70 -7.23 34.37
C THR A 414 -4.10 -7.82 34.45
N ASN A 415 -5.03 -7.41 33.58
CA ASN A 415 -6.44 -7.83 33.67
C ASN A 415 -7.16 -7.98 32.33
N GLY A 416 -6.45 -7.89 31.20
CA GLY A 416 -7.00 -8.09 29.87
C GLY A 416 -8.00 -7.01 29.41
N ARG A 417 -8.20 -5.94 30.18
CA ARG A 417 -9.17 -4.89 29.82
C ARG A 417 -8.60 -3.95 28.78
N THR A 418 -9.47 -3.53 27.85
CA THR A 418 -9.15 -2.45 26.91
C THR A 418 -8.88 -1.14 27.65
N VAL A 419 -7.71 -0.57 27.40
CA VAL A 419 -7.29 0.75 27.87
C VAL A 419 -6.94 1.66 26.69
N TYR A 420 -6.95 2.96 26.94
CA TYR A 420 -6.56 4.00 26.01
C TYR A 420 -5.30 4.66 26.53
N ARG A 421 -4.27 4.73 25.69
CA ARG A 421 -2.98 5.32 25.99
C ARG A 421 -2.74 6.50 25.06
N ILE A 422 -2.16 7.57 25.58
CA ILE A 422 -1.75 8.71 24.75
C ILE A 422 -0.52 8.32 23.89
N THR A 423 -0.51 8.75 22.63
CA THR A 423 0.67 8.61 21.75
C THR A 423 1.61 9.79 21.95
N ASP A 424 2.83 9.73 21.41
CA ASP A 424 3.75 10.87 21.47
C ASP A 424 3.25 12.07 20.65
N LYS A 425 2.55 11.81 19.54
CA LYS A 425 1.77 12.81 18.81
C LYS A 425 0.70 13.45 19.70
N GLY A 426 -0.04 12.64 20.47
CA GLY A 426 -1.02 13.12 21.44
C GLY A 426 -0.43 14.02 22.52
N LYS A 427 0.72 13.64 23.08
CA LYS A 427 1.45 14.44 24.08
C LYS A 427 1.90 15.80 23.52
N LEU A 428 2.51 15.80 22.33
CA LEU A 428 2.95 17.01 21.66
C LEU A 428 1.80 18.00 21.47
N TRP A 429 0.65 17.51 21.00
CA TRP A 429 -0.50 18.36 20.75
C TRP A 429 -1.25 18.78 22.02
N LEU A 430 -1.28 17.92 23.06
CA LEU A 430 -1.79 18.30 24.37
C LEU A 430 -0.94 19.41 25.00
N ALA A 431 0.39 19.36 24.86
CA ALA A 431 1.29 20.42 25.32
C ALA A 431 1.04 21.74 24.56
N LYS A 432 0.91 21.71 23.24
CA LYS A 432 0.54 22.89 22.44
C LYS A 432 -0.81 23.48 22.85
N ALA A 433 -1.81 22.63 23.10
CA ALA A 433 -3.12 23.09 23.57
C ALA A 433 -3.06 23.71 24.97
N LYS A 434 -2.17 23.21 25.85
CA LYS A 434 -1.88 23.82 27.16
C LYS A 434 -1.27 25.22 27.00
N GLU A 435 -0.30 25.37 26.10
CA GLU A 435 0.34 26.67 25.82
C GLU A 435 -0.63 27.68 25.18
N GLU A 436 -1.51 27.24 24.27
CA GLU A 436 -2.52 28.10 23.66
C GLU A 436 -3.61 28.51 24.68
N ALA A 437 -4.00 27.62 25.59
CA ALA A 437 -4.95 27.96 26.67
C ALA A 437 -4.38 28.99 27.66
N ILE A 438 -3.06 28.96 27.93
CA ILE A 438 -2.37 29.92 28.80
C ILE A 438 -2.32 31.33 28.19
N LYS A 439 -2.41 31.48 26.86
CA LYS A 439 -2.42 32.80 26.20
C LYS A 439 -3.75 33.56 26.30
N TYR A 440 -4.82 32.91 26.76
CA TYR A 440 -6.16 33.50 26.91
C TYR A 440 -6.60 33.66 28.38
N TYR A 441 -5.67 33.43 29.32
CA TYR A 441 -5.74 33.82 30.73
C TYR A 441 -4.60 34.78 31.02
#